data_AF-A0A1D6GIG1-F1
#
_entry.id   AF-A0A1D6GIG1-F1
#
_cell.length_a   1.000
_cell.length_b   1.000
_cell.length_c   1.000
_cell.angle_alpha   90.00
_cell.angle_beta   90.00
_cell.angle_gamma   90.00
#
_symmetry.space_group_name_H-M   'P 1'
#
loop_
_entity.id
_entity.type
_entity.pdbx_description
1 polymer ?
#
loop_
_entity_poly.entity_id
_entity_poly.type
_entity_poly.pdbx_seq_one_letter_code
_entity_poly.pdbx_strand_id
1 'polypeptide(L)'
;MACCLMYRGDVVPKDVNAAVATIKTKRTIQFVDWCPTGFKCGINYQPPSVVPGGDLAKVQRAVCMISNSTSVVEVFSRIDHKFD
;
A
#
# COMPACT_ATOMS: atom_id res chain seq x y z
N MET A 1 -11.45 -3.96 -2.07
CA MET A 1 -12.42 -2.97 -1.56
C MET A 1 -11.86 -1.54 -1.59
N ALA A 2 -10.63 -1.25 -1.18
CA ALA A 2 -9.98 0.05 -1.44
C ALA A 2 -8.47 -0.06 -1.22
N CYS A 3 -7.68 0.87 -1.77
CA CYS A 3 -6.25 0.95 -1.52
C CYS A 3 -5.79 2.40 -1.35
N CYS A 4 -4.90 2.66 -0.40
CA CYS A 4 -4.25 3.94 -0.19
C CYS A 4 -2.72 3.76 -0.24
N LEU A 5 -2.03 4.58 -1.03
CA LEU A 5 -0.58 4.62 -1.16
C LEU A 5 -0.05 5.92 -0.54
N MET A 6 0.63 5.79 0.60
CA MET A 6 1.21 6.90 1.35
C MET A 6 2.72 6.95 1.12
N TYR A 7 3.14 7.77 0.16
CA TYR A 7 4.53 7.97 -0.22
C TYR A 7 5.24 8.94 0.72
N ARG A 8 6.55 8.72 0.88
CA ARG A 8 7.43 9.60 1.65
C ARG A 8 8.79 9.77 0.95
N GLY A 9 9.35 10.98 0.95
CA GLY A 9 10.67 11.32 0.42
C GLY A 9 10.67 11.88 -1.00
N ASP A 10 11.75 11.64 -1.74
CA ASP A 10 11.94 12.13 -3.11
C ASP A 10 11.03 11.38 -4.10
N VAL A 11 9.80 11.87 -4.24
CA VAL A 11 8.73 11.25 -5.02
C VAL A 11 8.03 12.29 -5.87
N VAL A 12 8.06 12.08 -7.19
CA VAL A 12 7.40 12.95 -8.16
C VAL A 12 5.96 12.45 -8.40
N PRO A 13 4.93 13.33 -8.32
CA PRO A 13 3.54 12.91 -8.53
C PRO A 13 3.25 12.21 -9.86
N LYS A 14 3.97 12.60 -10.93
CA LYS A 14 3.86 11.95 -12.25
C LYS A 14 4.24 10.47 -12.20
N ASP A 15 5.30 10.14 -11.46
CA ASP A 15 5.80 8.76 -11.34
C ASP A 15 4.83 7.90 -10.53
N VAL A 16 4.19 8.49 -9.50
CA VAL A 16 3.12 7.84 -8.74
C VAL A 16 1.94 7.48 -9.65
N ASN A 17 1.48 8.42 -10.46
CA ASN A 17 0.37 8.19 -11.38
C ASN A 17 0.71 7.12 -12.44
N ALA A 18 1.94 7.16 -12.98
CA ALA A 18 2.42 6.14 -13.91
C ALA A 18 2.45 4.75 -13.25
N ALA A 19 2.99 4.64 -12.04
CA ALA A 19 3.03 3.39 -11.29
C ALA A 19 1.62 2.83 -11.00
N VAL A 20 0.67 3.68 -10.59
CA VAL A 20 -0.72 3.29 -10.37
C VAL A 20 -1.38 2.82 -11.67
N ALA A 21 -1.14 3.50 -12.79
CA ALA A 21 -1.63 3.06 -14.09
C ALA A 21 -1.09 1.68 -14.46
N THR A 22 0.20 1.42 -14.27
CA THR A 22 0.81 0.09 -14.49
C THR A 22 0.23 -0.97 -13.58
N ILE A 23 -0.05 -0.66 -12.31
CA ILE A 23 -0.64 -1.60 -11.35
C ILE A 23 -2.07 -1.96 -11.76
N LYS A 24 -2.86 -0.99 -12.22
CA LYS A 24 -4.25 -1.19 -12.65
C LYS A 24 -4.42 -2.11 -13.85
N THR A 25 -3.40 -2.25 -14.71
CA THR A 25 -3.48 -3.16 -15.86
C THR A 25 -3.20 -4.63 -15.50
N LYS A 26 -2.71 -4.91 -14.28
CA LYS A 26 -2.39 -6.27 -13.86
C LYS A 26 -3.66 -7.04 -13.52
N ARG A 27 -3.89 -8.15 -14.21
CA ARG A 27 -5.02 -9.07 -13.96
C ARG A 27 -5.01 -9.72 -12.57
N THR A 28 -3.88 -9.70 -11.87
CA THR A 28 -3.77 -10.25 -10.50
C THR A 28 -4.30 -9.30 -9.43
N ILE A 29 -4.61 -8.05 -9.78
CA ILE A 29 -5.14 -7.06 -8.84
C ILE A 29 -6.58 -6.79 -9.21
N GLN A 30 -7.49 -7.25 -8.35
CA GLN A 30 -8.92 -7.19 -8.59
C GLN A 30 -9.57 -6.24 -7.58
N PHE A 31 -10.39 -5.33 -8.09
CA PHE A 31 -11.26 -4.49 -7.28
C PHE A 31 -12.70 -4.96 -7.44
N VAL A 32 -13.50 -4.67 -6.43
CA VAL A 32 -14.96 -4.79 -6.51
C VAL A 32 -15.49 -3.79 -7.54
N ASP A 33 -16.55 -4.17 -8.23
CA ASP A 33 -17.21 -3.39 -9.29
C ASP A 33 -17.67 -2.00 -8.83
N TRP A 34 -18.11 -1.88 -7.58
CA TRP A 34 -18.52 -0.62 -6.96
C TRP A 34 -17.35 0.28 -6.48
N CYS A 35 -16.08 -0.07 -6.77
CA CYS A 35 -14.90 0.75 -6.43
C CYS A 35 -14.02 1.04 -7.66
N PRO A 36 -14.46 1.90 -8.61
CA PRO A 36 -13.80 2.07 -9.90
C PRO A 36 -12.46 2.84 -9.84
N THR A 37 -12.27 3.73 -8.86
CA THR A 37 -11.03 4.53 -8.73
C THR A 37 -9.90 3.75 -8.04
N GLY A 38 -10.24 2.89 -7.08
CA GLY A 38 -9.41 1.86 -6.45
C GLY A 38 -8.25 2.33 -5.58
N PHE A 39 -7.59 3.44 -5.94
CA PHE A 39 -6.37 3.94 -5.29
C PHE A 39 -6.51 5.40 -4.90
N LYS A 40 -6.18 5.70 -3.64
CA LYS A 40 -5.88 7.04 -3.14
C LYS A 40 -4.37 7.17 -2.96
N CYS A 41 -3.80 8.32 -3.32
CA CYS A 41 -2.37 8.57 -3.14
C CYS A 41 -2.14 9.81 -2.28
N GLY A 42 -1.19 9.73 -1.36
CA GLY A 42 -0.69 10.84 -0.56
C GLY A 42 0.84 10.89 -0.63
N ILE A 43 1.43 12.09 -0.59
CA ILE A 43 2.88 12.28 -0.68
C ILE A 43 3.33 13.22 0.44
N ASN A 44 4.34 12.78 1.20
CA ASN A 44 5.08 13.61 2.13
C ASN A 44 6.53 13.75 1.64
N TYR A 45 6.97 14.96 1.30
CA TYR A 45 8.30 15.18 0.72
C TYR A 45 9.46 15.06 1.70
N GLN A 46 9.20 14.99 3.01
CA GLN A 46 10.25 14.72 3.98
C GLN A 46 10.77 13.29 3.81
N PRO A 47 12.09 13.03 3.79
CA PRO A 47 12.62 11.68 3.68
C PRO A 47 12.21 10.81 4.87
N PRO A 48 12.15 9.47 4.71
CA PRO A 48 12.00 8.55 5.83
C PRO A 48 13.14 8.70 6.84
N SER A 49 12.79 8.83 8.12
CA SER A 49 13.77 8.86 9.20
C SER A 49 14.12 7.44 9.63
N VAL A 50 15.38 7.24 10.06
CA VAL A 50 15.84 5.99 10.67
C VAL A 50 16.25 6.24 12.12
N VAL A 51 16.13 5.22 12.96
CA VAL A 51 16.62 5.27 14.33
C VAL A 51 18.14 5.03 14.34
N PRO A 52 18.96 5.86 15.01
CA PRO A 52 20.39 5.58 15.15
C PRO A 52 20.64 4.20 15.77
N GLY A 53 21.48 3.39 15.14
CA GLY A 53 21.74 2.00 15.57
C GLY A 53 20.61 1.01 15.26
N GLY A 54 19.56 1.42 14.55
CA GLY A 54 18.49 0.52 14.10
C GLY A 54 18.82 -0.26 12.83
N ASP A 55 17.97 -1.22 12.51
CA ASP A 55 18.24 -2.22 11.46
C ASP A 55 17.91 -1.76 10.03
N LEU A 56 17.26 -0.60 9.89
CA LEU A 56 16.81 -0.10 8.59
C LEU A 56 17.78 0.92 8.00
N ALA A 57 18.19 0.69 6.75
CA ALA A 57 19.01 1.62 6.00
C ALA A 57 18.27 2.92 5.69
N LYS A 58 19.02 4.03 5.58
CA LYS A 58 18.49 5.29 5.07
C LYS A 58 18.10 5.12 3.61
N VAL A 59 16.90 5.57 3.26
CA VAL A 59 16.35 5.51 1.90
C VAL A 59 15.88 6.88 1.45
N GLN A 60 15.97 7.15 0.14
CA GLN A 60 15.51 8.42 -0.45
C GLN A 60 13.98 8.51 -0.51
N ARG A 61 13.29 7.36 -0.59
CA ARG A 61 11.84 7.28 -0.66
C ARG A 61 11.32 5.96 -0.11
N ALA A 62 10.09 5.98 0.39
CA ALA A 62 9.35 4.82 0.84
C ALA A 62 7.87 4.95 0.49
N VAL A 63 7.14 3.84 0.53
CA VAL A 63 5.68 3.83 0.40
C VAL A 63 5.08 2.91 1.45
N CYS A 64 4.00 3.37 2.08
CA CYS A 64 3.13 2.54 2.91
C CYS A 64 1.81 2.33 2.17
N MET A 65 1.44 1.08 1.96
CA MET A 65 0.15 0.73 1.38
C MET A 65 -0.82 0.28 2.47
N ILE A 66 -1.98 0.93 2.53
CA ILE A 66 -3.09 0.53 3.39
C ILE A 66 -4.21 0.01 2.47
N SER A 67 -4.46 -1.29 2.50
CA SER A 67 -5.43 -1.94 1.62
C SER A 67 -6.57 -2.56 2.44
N ASN A 68 -7.79 -2.44 1.90
CA ASN A 68 -8.96 -3.14 2.38
C ASN A 68 -9.29 -4.27 1.39
N SER A 69 -8.98 -5.50 1.80
CA SER A 69 -9.11 -6.74 1.03
C SER A 69 -9.92 -7.77 1.81
N THR A 70 -10.76 -8.54 1.12
CA THR A 70 -11.51 -9.66 1.73
C THR A 70 -10.58 -10.77 2.23
N SER A 71 -9.34 -10.83 1.74
CA SER A 71 -8.33 -11.81 2.18
C SER A 71 -8.03 -11.74 3.68
N VAL A 72 -8.37 -10.64 4.37
CA VAL A 72 -8.26 -10.56 5.83
C VAL A 72 -9.10 -11.64 6.55
N VAL A 73 -10.15 -12.16 5.90
CA VAL A 73 -11.01 -13.24 6.43
C VAL A 73 -10.19 -14.49 6.78
N GLU A 74 -9.11 -14.78 6.07
CA GLU A 74 -8.27 -15.95 6.34
C GLU A 74 -7.58 -15.88 7.70
N VAL A 75 -7.26 -14.67 8.17
CA VAL A 75 -6.67 -14.47 9.51
C VAL A 75 -7.71 -14.82 10.58
N PHE A 76 -8.94 -14.32 10.43
CA PHE A 76 -10.03 -14.59 11.36
C PHE A 76 -10.41 -16.08 11.36
N SER A 77 -10.51 -16.71 10.19
CA SER A 77 -10.79 -18.15 10.09
C SER A 77 -9.75 -19.01 10.83
N ARG A 78 -8.46 -18.63 10.82
CA ARG A 78 -7.42 -19.32 11.60
C ARG A 78 -7.54 -19.10 13.11
N ILE A 79 -8.10 -17.97 13.53
CA ILE A 79 -8.38 -17.70 14.94
C ILE A 79 -9.58 -18.53 15.39
N ASP A 80 -10.66 -18.54 14.61
CA ASP A 80 -11.87 -19.30 14.89
C ASP A 80 -11.56 -20.81 15.01
N HIS A 81 -10.80 -21.37 14.06
CA HIS A 81 -10.37 -22.79 14.14
C HIS A 81 -9.51 -23.11 15.38
N LYS A 82 -8.79 -22.14 15.95
CA LYS A 82 -8.03 -22.36 17.19
C LYS A 82 -8.89 -22.22 18.43
N PHE A 83 -10.00 -21.52 18.31
CA PHE A 83 -10.93 -21.28 19.39
C PHE A 83 -11.83 -22.50 19.61
N ASP A 84 -12.35 -23.06 18.52
CA ASP A 84 -13.09 -24.34 18.50
C ASP A 84 -12.17 -25.54 18.82
#